data_AF-A0A2P5HSK5-F1
#
_entry.id   AF-A0A2P5HSK5-F1
#
_cell.length_a   1.000
_cell.length_b   1.000
_cell.length_c   1.000
_cell.angle_alpha   90.00
_cell.angle_beta   90.00
_cell.angle_gamma   90.00
#
_symmetry.space_group_name_H-M   'P 1'
#
loop_
_entity.id
_entity.type
_entity.pdbx_description
1 polymer ?
#
loop_
_entity_poly.entity_id
_entity_poly.type
_entity_poly.pdbx_seq_one_letter_code
_entity_poly.pdbx_strand_id
1 'polypeptide(L)'
;MSKAPGNVSDYDGSGEWFKVHELGMSLNPDSKSKYDRVLWNSMNQDQFTFRLPTTTPPGQYLLRIESAQITASFNSTQRFVQCAQIDVEGPGGGNPQPTMKIPSPEMMFDRGQWVSSNLYFPERASDEDILSFKPPYGPVWTG
;
A
#
# COMPACT_ATOMS: atom_id res chain seq x y z
N MET A 1 -9.19 -0.15 -0.52
CA MET A 1 -10.59 0.06 -0.94
C MET A 1 -11.46 0.23 0.28
N SER A 2 -12.53 1.01 0.18
CA SER A 2 -13.52 1.18 1.24
C SER A 2 -14.93 1.11 0.65
N LYS A 3 -15.79 0.28 1.23
CA LYS A 3 -17.16 0.08 0.74
C LYS A 3 -18.01 1.28 1.13
N ALA A 4 -18.70 1.87 0.16
CA ALA A 4 -19.64 2.95 0.44
C ALA A 4 -20.87 2.39 1.18
N PRO A 5 -21.38 3.08 2.21
CA PRO A 5 -22.63 2.70 2.88
C PRO A 5 -23.87 2.97 2.01
N GLY A 6 -23.72 3.77 0.95
CA GLY A 6 -24.75 4.13 -0.03
C GLY A 6 -24.13 4.47 -1.38
N ASN A 7 -24.63 5.51 -2.05
CA ASN A 7 -24.02 5.99 -3.29
C ASN A 7 -22.59 6.48 -3.02
N VAL A 8 -21.62 5.95 -3.77
CA VAL A 8 -20.21 6.31 -3.58
C VAL A 8 -19.91 7.78 -3.88
N SER A 9 -20.75 8.44 -4.68
CA SER A 9 -20.60 9.88 -4.98
C SER A 9 -20.88 10.77 -3.77
N ASP A 10 -21.62 10.26 -2.78
CA ASP A 10 -21.91 10.95 -1.51
C ASP A 10 -20.99 10.47 -0.37
N TYR A 11 -20.08 9.52 -0.65
CA TYR A 11 -19.23 8.90 0.36
C TYR A 11 -17.89 9.63 0.51
N ASP A 12 -17.59 10.07 1.73
CA ASP A 12 -16.38 10.82 2.07
C ASP A 12 -15.15 9.95 2.41
N GLY A 13 -15.32 8.62 2.46
CA GLY A 13 -14.23 7.70 2.82
C GLY A 13 -13.99 7.51 4.32
N SER A 14 -14.90 7.98 5.19
CA SER A 14 -14.79 7.88 6.66
C SER A 14 -14.95 6.46 7.24
N GLY A 15 -15.35 5.49 6.42
CA GLY A 15 -15.52 4.09 6.80
C GLY A 15 -14.21 3.29 6.79
N GLU A 16 -14.36 1.98 6.88
CA GLU A 16 -13.24 1.04 6.95
C GLU A 16 -12.59 0.82 5.58
N TRP A 17 -11.27 0.81 5.55
CA TRP A 17 -10.42 0.56 4.39
C TRP A 17 -9.69 -0.77 4.54
N PHE A 18 -9.60 -1.52 3.45
CA PHE A 18 -8.78 -2.73 3.34
C PHE A 18 -7.84 -2.61 2.15
N LYS A 19 -6.62 -3.15 2.28
CA LYS A 19 -5.62 -3.13 1.22
C LYS A 19 -5.86 -4.28 0.25
N VAL A 20 -5.82 -4.00 -1.07
CA VAL A 20 -6.02 -5.02 -2.13
C VAL A 20 -4.78 -5.24 -3.00
N HIS A 21 -3.79 -4.35 -2.89
CA HIS A 21 -2.53 -4.45 -3.61
C HIS A 21 -1.47 -3.60 -2.91
N GLU A 22 -0.21 -3.96 -3.09
CA GLU A 22 0.94 -3.14 -2.71
C GLU A 22 2.14 -3.43 -3.60
N LEU A 23 2.97 -2.41 -3.80
CA LEU A 23 4.30 -2.52 -4.38
C LEU A 23 5.30 -2.13 -3.29
N GLY A 24 6.01 -3.12 -2.76
CA GLY A 24 7.03 -2.93 -1.74
C GLY A 24 8.44 -2.83 -2.32
N MET A 25 9.39 -3.33 -1.53
CA MET A 25 10.80 -3.43 -1.90
C MET A 25 11.15 -4.89 -2.20
N SER A 26 12.17 -5.10 -3.02
CA SER A 26 12.76 -6.42 -3.26
C SER A 26 14.28 -6.31 -3.40
N LEU A 27 14.96 -7.46 -3.29
CA LEU A 27 16.36 -7.55 -3.68
C LEU A 27 16.47 -7.39 -5.19
N ASN A 28 17.37 -6.52 -5.65
CA ASN A 28 17.68 -6.40 -7.06
C ASN A 28 18.46 -7.64 -7.53
N PRO A 29 17.89 -8.53 -8.36
CA PRO A 29 18.57 -9.75 -8.82
C PRO A 29 19.78 -9.45 -9.72
N ASP A 30 19.79 -8.28 -10.37
CA ASP A 30 20.85 -7.88 -11.29
C ASP A 30 21.95 -7.05 -10.63
N SER A 31 21.87 -6.85 -9.32
CA SER A 31 22.78 -6.01 -8.55
C SER A 31 24.24 -6.39 -8.79
N LYS A 32 25.08 -5.39 -9.09
CA LYS A 32 26.54 -5.56 -9.29
C LYS A 32 27.36 -4.99 -8.13
N SER A 33 26.72 -4.32 -7.19
CA SER A 33 27.39 -3.66 -6.07
C SER A 33 26.50 -3.60 -4.83
N LYS A 34 26.99 -2.98 -3.76
CA LYS A 34 26.15 -2.70 -2.59
C LYS A 34 25.17 -1.53 -2.79
N TYR A 35 25.40 -0.67 -3.78
CA TYR A 35 24.62 0.55 -3.98
C TYR A 35 23.32 0.34 -4.75
N ASP A 36 23.18 -0.80 -5.44
CA ASP A 36 22.06 -1.12 -6.32
C ASP A 36 21.28 -2.36 -5.86
N ARG A 37 21.47 -2.81 -4.61
CA ARG A 37 20.83 -4.03 -4.07
C ARG A 37 19.33 -3.87 -3.77
N VAL A 38 18.89 -2.63 -3.56
CA VAL A 38 17.50 -2.31 -3.19
C VAL A 38 16.71 -1.95 -4.45
N LEU A 39 15.66 -2.70 -4.74
CA LEU A 39 14.69 -2.37 -5.78
C LEU A 39 13.38 -1.92 -5.14
N TRP A 40 12.93 -0.70 -5.45
CA TRP A 40 11.56 -0.28 -5.19
C TRP A 40 10.69 -0.73 -6.36
N ASN A 41 9.69 -1.58 -6.11
CA ASN A 41 8.93 -2.21 -7.19
C ASN A 41 8.06 -1.20 -7.98
N SER A 42 7.88 0.01 -7.47
CA SER A 42 7.23 1.14 -8.14
C SER A 42 8.19 2.06 -8.91
N MET A 43 9.50 1.85 -8.83
CA MET A 43 10.48 2.72 -9.46
C MET A 43 10.38 2.65 -10.98
N ASN A 44 10.37 3.83 -11.62
CA ASN A 44 10.21 3.98 -13.07
C ASN A 44 8.92 3.33 -13.63
N GLN A 45 7.88 3.17 -12.80
CA GLN A 45 6.56 2.73 -13.22
C GLN A 45 5.63 3.94 -13.31
N ASP A 46 4.96 4.10 -14.44
CA ASP A 46 3.86 5.06 -14.64
C ASP A 46 2.48 4.41 -14.50
N GLN A 47 2.42 3.07 -14.55
CA GLN A 47 1.23 2.26 -14.39
C GLN A 47 1.52 0.98 -13.59
N PHE A 48 0.51 0.45 -12.93
CA PHE A 48 0.54 -0.90 -12.34
C PHE A 48 -0.82 -1.57 -12.50
N THR A 49 -0.80 -2.89 -12.61
CA THR A 49 -2.00 -3.71 -12.75
C THR A 49 -2.10 -4.65 -11.56
N PHE A 50 -3.28 -4.72 -10.96
CA PHE A 50 -3.56 -5.69 -9.91
C PHE A 50 -4.90 -6.38 -10.21
N ARG A 51 -5.05 -7.60 -9.68
CA ARG A 51 -6.29 -8.34 -9.76
C ARG A 51 -7.07 -8.16 -8.47
N LEU A 52 -8.30 -7.66 -8.57
CA LEU A 52 -9.21 -7.64 -7.44
C LEU A 52 -9.59 -9.08 -7.05
N PRO A 53 -9.54 -9.47 -5.76
CA PRO A 53 -9.99 -10.79 -5.33
C PRO A 53 -11.42 -11.07 -5.78
N THR A 54 -11.69 -12.25 -6.34
CA THR A 54 -13.02 -12.61 -6.86
C THR A 54 -14.07 -12.74 -5.75
N THR A 55 -13.64 -12.88 -4.50
CA THR A 55 -14.49 -12.90 -3.31
C THR A 55 -14.81 -11.49 -2.80
N THR A 56 -14.34 -10.42 -3.45
CA THR A 56 -14.69 -9.04 -3.07
C THR A 56 -16.21 -8.87 -3.05
N PRO A 57 -16.81 -8.45 -1.92
CA PRO A 57 -18.26 -8.27 -1.85
C PRO A 57 -18.75 -7.29 -2.91
N PRO A 58 -19.86 -7.56 -3.60
CA PRO A 58 -20.39 -6.62 -4.57
C PRO A 58 -20.84 -5.32 -3.91
N GLY A 59 -20.80 -4.23 -4.67
CA GLY A 59 -21.24 -2.89 -4.28
C GLY A 59 -20.27 -1.79 -4.71
N GLN A 60 -20.59 -0.55 -4.33
CA GLN A 60 -19.80 0.62 -4.69
C GLN A 60 -18.67 0.88 -3.67
N TYR A 61 -17.50 1.28 -4.16
CA TYR A 61 -16.30 1.50 -3.35
C TYR A 61 -15.55 2.76 -3.76
N LEU A 62 -14.88 3.37 -2.78
CA LEU A 62 -13.71 4.21 -3.07
C LEU A 62 -12.47 3.31 -3.21
N LEU A 63 -11.78 3.44 -4.35
CA LEU A 63 -10.46 2.88 -4.60
C LEU A 63 -9.42 3.98 -4.43
N ARG A 64 -8.61 3.88 -3.37
CA ARG A 64 -7.53 4.81 -3.07
C ARG A 64 -6.21 4.27 -3.60
N ILE A 65 -5.52 5.07 -4.41
CA ILE A 65 -4.19 4.84 -4.94
C ILE A 65 -3.24 5.77 -4.19
N GLU A 66 -2.18 5.23 -3.59
CA GLU A 66 -1.16 5.99 -2.90
C GLU A 66 0.23 5.58 -3.37
N SER A 67 1.05 6.57 -3.72
CA SER A 67 2.50 6.45 -3.79
C SER A 67 3.12 7.25 -2.65
N ALA A 68 4.20 6.73 -2.07
CA ALA A 68 4.89 7.36 -0.95
C ALA A 68 6.38 7.55 -1.28
N GLN A 69 6.85 8.79 -1.15
CA GLN A 69 8.27 9.08 -1.11
C GLN A 69 8.74 8.92 0.33
N ILE A 70 9.21 7.71 0.65
CA ILE A 70 9.61 7.34 2.00
C ILE A 70 11.00 7.89 2.31
N THR A 71 11.20 8.33 3.55
CA THR A 71 12.47 8.86 4.05
C THR A 71 12.91 8.14 5.32
N ALA A 72 14.13 8.41 5.80
CA ALA A 72 14.61 7.86 7.08
C ALA A 72 14.13 8.65 8.31
N SER A 73 13.51 9.82 8.10
CA SER A 73 13.10 10.72 9.17
C SER A 73 11.62 10.53 9.49
N PHE A 74 11.29 10.65 10.77
CA PHE A 74 9.91 10.58 11.23
C PHE A 74 9.10 11.76 10.65
N ASN A 75 7.88 11.48 10.20
CA ASN A 75 6.93 12.47 9.70
C ASN A 75 7.40 13.33 8.51
N SER A 76 8.35 12.83 7.70
CA SER A 76 8.83 13.51 6.48
C SER A 76 8.46 12.78 5.18
N THR A 77 7.71 11.68 5.27
CA THR A 77 7.23 10.94 4.10
C THR A 77 6.14 11.70 3.38
N GLN A 78 6.36 11.94 2.09
CA GLN A 78 5.39 12.59 1.22
C GLN A 78 4.48 11.54 0.58
N ARG A 79 3.18 11.82 0.54
CA ARG A 79 2.16 10.93 -0.03
C ARG A 79 1.46 11.59 -1.19
N PHE A 80 1.38 10.87 -2.30
CA PHE A 80 0.66 11.25 -3.49
C PHE A 80 -0.55 10.35 -3.60
N VAL A 81 -1.73 10.91 -3.40
CA VAL A 81 -2.97 10.16 -3.22
C VAL A 81 -3.99 10.55 -4.27
N GLN A 82 -4.63 9.57 -4.87
CA GLN A 82 -5.81 9.75 -5.72
C GLN A 82 -6.88 8.71 -5.37
N CYS A 83 -8.14 9.05 -5.63
CA CYS A 83 -9.27 8.16 -5.42
C CYS A 83 -10.07 7.99 -6.70
N ALA A 84 -10.55 6.78 -6.94
CA ALA A 84 -11.51 6.45 -7.99
C ALA A 84 -12.78 5.86 -7.35
N GLN A 85 -13.92 6.11 -7.98
CA GLN A 85 -15.17 5.44 -7.66
C GLN A 85 -15.30 4.20 -8.53
N ILE A 86 -15.55 3.04 -7.92
CA ILE A 86 -15.75 1.78 -8.65
C ILE A 86 -17.00 1.07 -8.16
N ASP A 87 -17.65 0.34 -9.07
CA ASP A 87 -18.74 -0.58 -8.74
C ASP A 87 -18.26 -2.01 -8.96
N VAL A 88 -18.26 -2.81 -7.89
CA VAL A 88 -17.81 -4.20 -7.92
C VAL A 88 -19.03 -5.09 -8.14
N GLU A 89 -19.03 -5.81 -9.26
CA GLU A 89 -20.07 -6.76 -9.63
C GLU A 89 -19.64 -8.21 -9.39
N GLY A 90 -20.60 -9.14 -9.44
CA GLY A 90 -20.37 -10.58 -9.32
C GLY A 90 -20.81 -11.19 -7.98
N PRO A 91 -20.60 -12.51 -7.78
CA PRO A 91 -21.12 -13.24 -6.63
C PRO A 91 -20.45 -12.86 -5.30
N GLY A 92 -19.14 -12.53 -5.32
CA GLY A 92 -18.38 -12.03 -4.17
C GLY A 92 -18.61 -12.78 -2.85
N GLY A 93 -18.59 -12.06 -1.72
CA GLY A 93 -19.09 -12.54 -0.42
C GLY A 93 -18.04 -12.81 0.67
N GLY A 94 -16.76 -12.50 0.40
CA GLY A 94 -15.71 -12.52 1.42
C GLY A 94 -15.90 -11.44 2.49
N ASN A 95 -15.11 -11.50 3.56
CA ASN A 95 -15.06 -10.45 4.59
C ASN A 95 -13.67 -9.81 4.59
N PRO A 96 -13.47 -8.67 3.91
CA PRO A 96 -12.17 -8.02 3.85
C PRO A 96 -11.62 -7.70 5.23
N GLN A 97 -10.48 -8.29 5.56
CA GLN A 97 -9.76 -8.09 6.82
C GLN A 97 -8.24 -8.26 6.59
N PRO A 98 -7.40 -7.57 7.37
CA PRO A 98 -7.75 -6.56 8.36
C PRO A 98 -8.25 -5.26 7.71
N THR A 99 -8.95 -4.45 8.50
CA THR A 99 -9.48 -3.14 8.10
C THR A 99 -8.88 -2.02 8.95
N MET A 100 -8.92 -0.80 8.43
CA MET A 100 -8.47 0.39 9.15
C MET A 100 -9.16 1.66 8.66
N LYS A 101 -9.10 2.72 9.47
CA LYS A 101 -9.50 4.08 9.06
C LYS A 101 -8.34 4.86 8.48
N ILE A 102 -8.64 5.78 7.57
CA ILE A 102 -7.66 6.70 6.97
C ILE A 102 -8.26 8.12 7.06
N PRO A 103 -7.67 9.05 7.85
CA PRO A 103 -6.51 8.87 8.73
C PRO A 103 -6.84 8.10 10.03
N SER A 104 -5.83 7.49 10.65
CA SER A 104 -5.90 6.99 12.03
C SER A 104 -4.64 7.37 12.82
N PRO A 105 -4.70 7.50 14.16
CA PRO A 105 -3.52 7.74 14.99
C PRO A 105 -2.43 6.66 14.84
N GLU A 106 -2.85 5.41 14.69
CA GLU A 106 -1.97 4.25 14.54
C GLU A 106 -1.15 4.32 13.26
N MET A 107 -1.70 4.93 12.19
CA MET A 107 -0.95 5.15 10.95
C MET A 107 0.36 5.84 11.25
N MET A 108 0.36 6.92 12.05
CA MET A 108 1.56 7.72 12.33
C MET A 108 2.73 6.90 12.89
N PHE A 109 2.45 5.78 13.55
CA PHE A 109 3.44 4.90 14.17
C PHE A 109 3.72 3.62 13.37
N ASP A 110 3.08 3.45 12.21
CA ASP A 110 3.36 2.33 11.31
C ASP A 110 4.80 2.43 10.78
N ARG A 111 5.60 1.39 10.99
CA ARG A 111 7.01 1.36 10.54
C ARG A 111 7.14 1.38 9.02
N GLY A 112 6.08 1.10 8.26
CA GLY A 112 6.08 1.31 6.81
C GLY A 112 6.10 2.78 6.41
N GLN A 113 5.89 3.72 7.34
CA GLN A 113 5.87 5.15 7.05
C GLN A 113 7.27 5.76 6.86
N TRP A 114 8.32 5.21 7.47
CA TRP A 114 9.71 5.65 7.30
C TRP A 114 10.61 4.43 7.37
N VAL A 115 11.74 4.47 6.68
CA VAL A 115 12.69 3.34 6.71
C VAL A 115 13.82 3.60 7.69
N SER A 116 14.54 2.54 8.08
CA SER A 116 15.79 2.72 8.84
C SER A 116 16.80 3.51 8.00
N SER A 117 17.78 4.15 8.66
CA SER A 117 18.89 4.77 7.93
C SER A 117 19.64 3.76 7.05
N ASN A 118 19.64 2.47 7.40
CA ASN A 118 20.28 1.44 6.59
C ASN A 118 19.54 1.20 5.29
N LEU A 119 18.20 1.15 5.33
CA LEU A 119 17.37 0.98 4.14
C LEU A 119 17.36 2.22 3.24
N TYR A 120 17.49 3.41 3.83
CA TYR A 120 17.56 4.66 3.07
C TYR A 120 18.86 4.80 2.28
N PHE A 121 19.96 4.21 2.77
CA PHE A 121 21.27 4.19 2.13
C PHE A 121 21.61 2.76 1.68
N PRO A 122 21.31 2.36 0.43
CA PRO A 122 21.38 0.97 -0.03
C PRO A 122 22.67 0.24 0.32
N GLU A 123 23.81 0.94 0.37
CA GLU A 123 25.11 0.37 0.72
C GLU A 123 25.23 -0.13 2.16
N ARG A 124 24.26 0.20 3.02
CA ARG A 124 24.16 -0.20 4.42
C ARG A 124 23.07 -1.23 4.66
N ALA A 125 22.18 -1.45 3.70
CA ALA A 125 21.05 -2.37 3.86
C ALA A 125 21.52 -3.83 3.78
N SER A 126 21.18 -4.61 4.81
CA SER A 126 21.26 -6.07 4.74
C SER A 126 20.07 -6.64 3.96
N ASP A 127 20.20 -7.89 3.52
CA ASP A 127 19.12 -8.60 2.84
C ASP A 127 17.91 -8.74 3.77
N GLU A 128 18.16 -8.92 5.07
CA GLU A 128 17.13 -8.95 6.11
C GLU A 128 16.41 -7.60 6.23
N ASP A 129 17.14 -6.48 6.21
CA ASP A 129 16.53 -5.15 6.22
C ASP A 129 15.56 -5.01 5.04
N ILE A 130 15.98 -5.42 3.83
CA ILE A 130 15.19 -5.26 2.60
C ILE A 130 13.95 -6.16 2.63
N LEU A 131 14.11 -7.44 2.98
CA LEU A 131 13.03 -8.42 2.98
C LEU A 131 12.05 -8.23 4.15
N SER A 132 12.47 -7.55 5.22
CA SER A 132 11.62 -7.24 6.36
C SER A 132 10.75 -5.99 6.18
N PHE A 133 11.02 -5.15 5.17
CA PHE A 133 10.19 -4.00 4.88
C PHE A 133 8.74 -4.42 4.58
N LYS A 134 7.80 -3.78 5.28
CA LYS A 134 6.36 -3.95 5.08
C LYS A 134 5.77 -2.58 4.73
N PRO A 135 5.11 -2.43 3.56
CA PRO A 135 4.35 -1.23 3.27
C PRO A 135 3.31 -0.97 4.37
N PRO A 136 3.02 0.31 4.69
CA PRO A 136 2.09 0.64 5.76
C PRO A 136 0.67 0.17 5.43
N TYR A 137 -0.24 0.19 6.41
CA TYR A 137 -1.67 -0.17 6.28
C TYR A 137 -1.98 -1.67 6.35
N GLY A 138 -1.12 -2.44 7.02
CA GLY A 138 -1.33 -3.89 7.22
C GLY A 138 -1.19 -4.72 5.94
N PRO A 139 -1.45 -6.04 6.01
CA PRO A 139 -1.30 -6.93 4.86
C PRO A 139 -2.34 -6.70 3.76
N VAL A 140 -2.01 -7.10 2.54
CA VAL A 140 -2.96 -7.20 1.43
C VAL A 140 -4.01 -8.27 1.76
N TRP A 141 -5.29 -7.91 1.66
CA TRP A 141 -6.39 -8.87 1.67
C TRP A 141 -6.47 -9.59 0.32
N THR A 142 -6.39 -10.91 0.34
CA THR A 142 -6.26 -11.75 -0.87
C THR A 142 -7.57 -12.42 -1.30
N GLY A 143 -8.65 -12.22 -0.56
CA GLY A 143 -9.94 -12.84 -0.83
C GLY A 143 -10.44 -13.76 0.26
#